data_AF-A0A7X2N4R5-F1
#
_entry.id   AF-A0A7X2N4R5-F1
#
_cell.length_a   1.000
_cell.length_b   1.000
_cell.length_c   1.000
_cell.angle_alpha   90.00
_cell.angle_beta   90.00
_cell.angle_gamma   90.00
#
_symmetry.space_group_name_H-M   'P 1'
#
loop_
_entity.id
_entity.type
_entity.pdbx_description
1 polymer ?
#
loop_
_entity_poly.entity_id
_entity_poly.type
_entity_poly.pdbx_seq_one_letter_code
_entity_poly.pdbx_strand_id
1 'polypeptide(L)'
;MNQDQLIYDNAKKRVNRNHWFVFLIVLIYFITIYLIFQSYFIQKTQFPIQKIMVASFISEICLYGLLFSCLSFGKKIFRSLYWIGILYSFCMMGIPVYYIFNDYFHILPYLVWVIALFIKNIGLIHYGKYLKTNRWAKIVFDHEIEIEEDQDIENIYLETNQKEKEEPFTLPQLCLRLGISIYGSLLVFPIFMQIFSSLFASNDLQNVFATKAMFIFCIYTAVIWTIPLFCFYFNQPNSKKVVYICILLELVRILVYSKTLYSYYIQNIYPVRVFIFFILADLIRYIFLLISIKPILTNNVSD
;
A
#
# COMPACT_ATOMS: atom_id res chain seq x y z
N MET A 1 -7.23 -31.66 17.11
CA MET A 1 -6.23 -30.59 16.90
C MET A 1 -6.00 -29.93 18.24
N ASN A 2 -4.76 -29.83 18.71
CA ASN A 2 -4.48 -29.42 20.09
C ASN A 2 -4.79 -27.93 20.28
N GLN A 3 -5.44 -27.56 21.38
CA GLN A 3 -5.93 -26.19 21.65
C GLN A 3 -4.83 -25.13 21.49
N ASP A 4 -3.62 -25.44 21.95
CA ASP A 4 -2.44 -24.57 21.84
C ASP A 4 -1.97 -24.35 20.39
N GLN A 5 -2.16 -25.34 19.51
CA GLN A 5 -1.77 -25.25 18.09
C GLN A 5 -2.66 -24.25 17.34
N LEU A 6 -3.96 -24.24 17.65
CA LEU A 6 -4.91 -23.33 17.00
C LEU A 6 -4.66 -21.87 17.44
N ILE A 7 -4.35 -21.65 18.72
CA ILE A 7 -3.97 -20.32 19.25
C ILE A 7 -2.67 -19.85 18.59
N TYR A 8 -1.66 -20.72 18.48
CA TYR A 8 -0.41 -20.41 17.82
C TYR A 8 -0.59 -20.03 16.34
N ASP A 9 -1.37 -20.81 15.59
CA ASP A 9 -1.61 -20.55 14.17
C ASP A 9 -2.32 -19.21 13.93
N ASN A 10 -3.27 -18.85 14.80
CA ASN A 10 -3.95 -17.57 14.75
C ASN A 10 -3.05 -16.40 15.12
N ALA A 11 -2.23 -16.56 16.17
CA ALA A 11 -1.21 -15.58 16.56
C ALA A 11 -0.23 -15.35 15.40
N LYS A 12 0.26 -16.44 14.79
CA LYS A 12 1.19 -16.40 13.65
C LYS A 12 0.60 -15.69 12.43
N LYS A 13 -0.66 -15.99 12.07
CA LYS A 13 -1.36 -15.27 10.97
C LYS A 13 -1.46 -13.77 11.24
N ARG A 14 -1.87 -13.37 12.45
CA ARG A 14 -2.02 -11.95 12.84
C ARG A 14 -0.67 -11.22 12.83
N VAL A 15 0.34 -11.83 13.43
CA VAL A 15 1.70 -11.28 13.51
C VAL A 15 2.29 -11.15 12.11
N ASN A 16 2.21 -12.18 11.28
CA ASN A 16 2.71 -12.16 9.90
C ASN A 16 2.01 -11.09 9.04
N ARG A 17 0.69 -10.92 9.17
CA ARG A 17 -0.02 -9.82 8.48
C ARG A 17 0.55 -8.46 8.86
N ASN A 18 0.83 -8.24 10.15
CA ASN A 18 1.43 -6.99 10.61
C ASN A 18 2.88 -6.82 10.12
N HIS A 19 3.65 -7.90 9.97
CA HIS A 19 4.99 -7.87 9.38
C HIS A 19 4.95 -7.31 7.96
N TRP A 20 4.11 -7.88 7.10
CA TRP A 20 3.97 -7.43 5.71
C TRP A 20 3.41 -6.02 5.59
N PHE A 21 2.47 -5.65 6.46
CA PHE A 21 1.92 -4.29 6.48
C PHE A 21 2.98 -3.24 6.83
N VAL A 22 3.81 -3.48 7.86
CA VAL A 22 4.89 -2.56 8.22
C VAL A 22 5.96 -2.51 7.15
N PHE A 23 6.31 -3.64 6.54
CA PHE A 23 7.24 -3.67 5.41
C PHE A 23 6.72 -2.84 4.22
N LEU A 24 5.43 -2.93 3.90
CA LEU A 24 4.80 -2.12 2.85
C LEU A 24 4.86 -0.62 3.16
N ILE A 25 4.65 -0.21 4.41
CA ILE A 25 4.83 1.18 4.84
C ILE A 25 6.28 1.64 4.62
N VAL A 26 7.26 0.80 4.97
CA VAL A 26 8.69 1.10 4.75
C VAL A 26 9.01 1.26 3.26
N LEU A 27 8.46 0.41 2.38
CA LEU A 27 8.62 0.55 0.93
C LEU A 27 8.05 1.87 0.42
N ILE A 28 6.82 2.20 0.81
CA ILE A 28 6.17 3.47 0.43
C ILE A 28 6.98 4.65 0.93
N TYR A 29 7.55 4.56 2.13
CA TYR A 29 8.42 5.59 2.70
C TYR A 29 9.63 5.87 1.81
N PHE A 30 10.40 4.84 1.42
CA PHE A 30 11.57 5.03 0.55
C PHE A 30 11.21 5.59 -0.81
N ILE A 31 10.10 5.14 -1.41
CA ILE A 31 9.61 5.68 -2.68
C ILE A 31 9.26 7.16 -2.53
N THR A 32 8.58 7.53 -1.45
CA THR A 32 8.16 8.91 -1.19
C THR A 32 9.37 9.83 -1.01
N ILE A 33 10.35 9.42 -0.20
CA ILE A 33 11.59 10.18 0.00
C ILE A 33 12.36 10.30 -1.32
N TYR A 34 12.50 9.22 -2.09
CA TYR A 34 13.15 9.27 -3.40
C TYR A 34 12.49 10.28 -4.35
N LEU A 35 11.15 10.30 -4.41
CA LEU A 35 10.40 11.26 -5.22
C LEU A 35 10.60 12.70 -4.75
N ILE A 36 10.60 12.95 -3.44
CA ILE A 36 10.87 14.29 -2.86
C ILE A 36 12.26 14.77 -3.29
N PHE A 37 13.27 13.91 -3.21
CA PHE A 37 14.65 14.24 -3.59
C PHE A 37 14.79 14.53 -5.09
N GLN A 38 14.16 13.74 -5.96
CA GLN A 38 14.14 13.97 -7.41
C GLN A 38 13.43 15.27 -7.79
N SER A 39 12.41 15.67 -7.03
CA SER A 39 11.56 16.82 -7.38
C SER A 39 12.14 18.15 -6.90
N TYR A 40 12.69 18.18 -5.68
CA TYR A 40 13.03 19.45 -5.00
C TYR A 40 14.52 19.69 -4.79
N PHE A 41 15.33 18.63 -4.67
CA PHE A 41 16.70 18.76 -4.18
C PHE A 41 17.76 18.42 -5.21
N ILE A 42 17.49 17.48 -6.11
CA ILE A 42 18.49 16.98 -7.05
C ILE A 42 18.04 17.23 -8.49
N GLN A 43 18.45 18.37 -9.07
CA GLN A 43 18.31 18.59 -10.51
C GLN A 43 19.14 17.56 -11.30
N LYS A 44 18.74 17.25 -12.54
CA LYS A 44 19.34 16.23 -13.44
C LYS A 44 20.87 16.27 -13.58
N THR A 45 21.55 17.32 -13.12
CA THR A 45 23.00 17.55 -13.22
C THR A 45 23.83 16.92 -12.08
N GLN A 46 23.21 16.40 -11.01
CA GLN A 46 23.90 15.85 -9.83
C GLN A 46 23.90 14.31 -9.77
N PHE A 47 24.26 13.67 -10.89
CA PHE A 47 24.28 12.21 -11.05
C PHE A 47 25.00 11.38 -9.96
N PRO A 48 26.17 11.78 -9.40
CA PRO A 48 26.87 10.93 -8.42
C PRO A 48 26.11 10.80 -7.09
N ILE A 49 25.49 11.88 -6.61
CA ILE A 49 24.74 11.90 -5.35
C ILE A 49 23.50 11.00 -5.46
N GLN A 50 22.79 11.08 -6.60
CA GLN A 50 21.62 10.24 -6.85
C GLN A 50 21.97 8.75 -6.81
N LYS A 51 23.09 8.36 -7.42
CA LYS A 51 23.52 6.95 -7.45
C LYS A 51 23.80 6.42 -6.05
N ILE A 52 24.49 7.19 -5.21
CA ILE A 52 24.84 6.79 -3.85
C ILE A 52 23.58 6.68 -2.97
N MET A 53 22.68 7.66 -3.06
CA MET A 53 21.42 7.65 -2.32
C MET A 53 20.54 6.46 -2.73
N VAL A 54 20.37 6.22 -4.03
CA VAL A 54 19.60 5.07 -4.54
C VAL A 54 20.23 3.75 -4.10
N ALA A 55 21.56 3.60 -4.17
CA ALA A 55 22.24 2.41 -3.71
C ALA A 55 21.99 2.14 -2.22
N SER A 56 22.01 3.19 -1.39
CA SER A 56 21.71 3.08 0.05
C SER A 56 20.24 2.69 0.33
N PHE A 57 19.29 3.22 -0.45
CA PHE A 57 17.87 2.88 -0.27
C PHE A 57 17.61 1.44 -0.69
N ILE A 58 18.20 0.99 -1.81
CA ILE A 58 18.09 -0.39 -2.26
C ILE A 58 18.70 -1.34 -1.22
N SER A 59 19.87 -1.02 -0.65
CA SER A 59 20.48 -1.89 0.36
C SER A 59 19.62 -2.01 1.62
N GLU A 60 19.02 -0.92 2.09
CA GLU A 60 18.09 -0.96 3.23
C GLU A 60 16.79 -1.70 2.90
N ILE A 61 16.20 -1.49 1.72
CA ILE A 61 15.01 -2.23 1.27
C ILE A 61 15.30 -3.74 1.21
N CYS A 62 16.44 -4.15 0.65
CA CYS A 62 16.83 -5.55 0.59
C CYS A 62 17.04 -6.14 1.98
N LEU A 63 17.73 -5.43 2.87
CA LEU A 63 17.96 -5.88 4.25
C LEU A 63 16.64 -6.05 5.01
N TYR A 64 15.74 -5.07 4.96
CA TYR A 64 14.45 -5.18 5.62
C TYR A 64 13.55 -6.23 4.96
N GLY A 65 13.57 -6.37 3.63
CA GLY A 65 12.86 -7.45 2.93
C GLY A 65 13.28 -8.83 3.44
N LEU A 66 14.58 -9.05 3.62
CA LEU A 66 15.10 -10.28 4.21
C LEU A 66 14.70 -10.42 5.69
N LEU A 67 14.84 -9.37 6.51
CA LEU A 67 14.50 -9.42 7.94
C LEU A 67 13.01 -9.69 8.18
N PHE A 68 12.10 -9.05 7.44
CA PHE A 68 10.66 -9.29 7.56
C PHE A 68 10.27 -10.70 7.07
N SER A 69 10.95 -11.21 6.04
CA SER A 69 10.82 -12.61 5.62
C SER A 69 11.29 -13.57 6.72
N CYS A 70 12.44 -13.29 7.34
CA CYS A 70 12.98 -14.06 8.46
C CYS A 70 12.07 -14.03 9.70
N LEU A 71 11.51 -12.88 10.04
CA LEU A 71 10.59 -12.74 11.17
C LEU A 71 9.31 -13.58 10.99
N SER A 72 8.90 -13.84 9.75
CA SER A 72 7.74 -14.70 9.44
C SER A 72 7.91 -16.15 9.91
N PHE A 73 9.14 -16.61 10.14
CA PHE A 73 9.41 -17.94 10.71
C PHE A 73 9.17 -18.02 12.22
N GLY A 74 9.03 -16.90 12.93
CA GLY A 74 8.65 -16.87 14.34
C GLY A 74 9.73 -17.32 15.34
N LYS A 75 11.01 -17.43 14.95
CA LYS A 75 12.09 -17.80 15.90
C LYS A 75 12.63 -16.59 16.66
N LYS A 76 12.97 -16.77 17.94
CA LYS A 76 13.57 -15.74 18.81
C LYS A 76 14.83 -15.09 18.22
N ILE A 77 15.66 -15.87 17.51
CA ILE A 77 16.88 -15.39 16.84
C ILE A 77 16.57 -14.28 15.83
N PHE A 78 15.46 -14.38 15.08
CA PHE A 78 15.08 -13.39 14.08
C PHE A 78 14.65 -12.05 14.70
N ARG A 79 14.11 -12.08 15.92
CA ARG A 79 13.83 -10.86 16.69
C ARG A 79 15.13 -10.16 17.11
N SER A 80 16.15 -10.89 17.52
CA SER A 80 17.46 -10.31 17.82
C SER A 80 18.15 -9.76 16.56
N LEU A 81 18.06 -10.49 15.43
CA LEU A 81 18.58 -10.02 14.13
C LEU A 81 17.90 -8.73 13.66
N TYR A 82 16.60 -8.54 13.95
CA TYR A 82 15.90 -7.30 13.64
C TYR A 82 16.52 -6.08 14.36
N TRP A 83 16.89 -6.21 15.64
CA TRP A 83 17.56 -5.13 16.37
C TRP A 83 18.97 -4.83 15.82
N ILE A 84 19.69 -5.85 15.38
CA ILE A 84 20.98 -5.67 14.68
C ILE A 84 20.78 -4.92 13.35
N GLY A 85 19.69 -5.22 12.63
CA GLY A 85 19.31 -4.48 11.41
C GLY A 85 19.02 -3.00 11.66
N ILE A 86 18.37 -2.66 12.78
CA ILE A 86 18.18 -1.26 13.19
C ILE A 86 19.54 -0.59 13.46
N LEU A 87 20.46 -1.26 14.17
CA LEU A 87 21.80 -0.74 14.42
C LEU A 87 22.55 -0.45 13.10
N TYR A 88 22.51 -1.39 12.16
CA TYR A 88 23.07 -1.20 10.82
C TYR A 88 22.48 0.04 10.12
N SER A 89 21.18 0.26 10.24
CA SER A 89 20.56 1.43 9.62
C SER A 89 20.96 2.76 10.27
N PHE A 90 21.25 2.78 11.57
CA PHE A 90 21.90 3.95 12.19
C PHE A 90 23.32 4.17 11.64
N CYS A 91 24.09 3.11 11.42
CA CYS A 91 25.41 3.23 10.78
C CYS A 91 25.32 3.81 9.35
N MET A 92 24.28 3.45 8.59
CA MET A 92 24.04 3.97 7.24
C MET A 92 23.74 5.47 7.20
N MET A 93 23.26 6.06 8.31
CA MET A 93 23.15 7.53 8.43
C MET A 93 24.51 8.23 8.37
N GLY A 94 25.62 7.51 8.62
CA GLY A 94 26.97 8.05 8.48
C GLY A 94 27.32 8.46 7.04
N ILE A 95 26.68 7.86 6.02
CA ILE A 95 26.91 8.18 4.61
C ILE A 95 26.51 9.64 4.31
N PRO A 96 25.26 10.08 4.49
CA PRO A 96 24.90 11.47 4.25
C PRO A 96 25.66 12.43 5.16
N VAL A 97 25.97 12.04 6.42
CA VAL A 97 26.78 12.87 7.33
C VAL A 97 28.18 13.12 6.77
N TYR A 98 28.84 12.11 6.22
CA TYR A 98 30.13 12.26 5.56
C TYR A 98 30.06 13.26 4.39
N TYR A 99 28.99 13.23 3.60
CA TYR A 99 28.83 14.16 2.49
C TYR A 99 28.53 15.61 2.93
N ILE A 100 27.87 15.82 4.07
CA ILE A 100 27.70 17.17 4.66
C ILE A 100 29.05 17.88 4.86
N PHE A 101 30.08 17.15 5.30
CA PHE A 101 31.40 17.74 5.59
C PHE A 101 32.30 17.90 4.36
N ASN A 102 32.04 17.17 3.29
CA ASN A 102 32.89 17.14 2.09
C ASN A 102 32.31 17.92 0.91
N ASP A 103 31.00 18.19 0.89
CA ASP A 103 30.32 18.89 -0.19
C ASP A 103 29.39 19.98 0.36
N TYR A 104 29.96 21.18 0.51
CA TYR A 104 29.29 22.34 1.09
C TYR A 104 28.16 22.90 0.21
N PHE A 105 28.15 22.60 -1.09
CA PHE A 105 27.14 23.12 -2.01
C PHE A 105 25.78 22.42 -1.85
N HIS A 106 25.76 21.20 -1.32
CA HIS A 106 24.57 20.36 -1.24
C HIS A 106 24.21 19.92 0.18
N ILE A 107 24.64 20.69 1.20
CA ILE A 107 24.40 20.43 2.62
C ILE A 107 22.92 20.18 2.92
N LEU A 108 22.03 21.00 2.35
CA LEU A 108 20.60 20.97 2.64
C LEU A 108 19.94 19.65 2.19
N PRO A 109 20.15 19.16 0.96
CA PRO A 109 19.78 17.79 0.57
C PRO A 109 20.30 16.72 1.52
N TYR A 110 21.57 16.76 1.94
CA TYR A 110 22.11 15.75 2.84
C TYR A 110 21.49 15.82 4.25
N LEU A 111 21.19 17.02 4.77
CA LEU A 111 20.47 17.20 6.03
C LEU A 111 19.06 16.62 5.98
N VAL A 112 18.32 16.89 4.91
CA VAL A 112 16.99 16.32 4.69
C VAL A 112 17.06 14.79 4.64
N TRP A 113 18.12 14.24 4.05
CA TRP A 113 18.33 12.80 3.96
C TRP A 113 18.61 12.20 5.35
N VAL A 114 19.46 12.82 6.16
CA VAL A 114 19.69 12.42 7.57
C VAL A 114 18.38 12.42 8.36
N ILE A 115 17.59 13.50 8.26
CA ILE A 115 16.30 13.62 8.96
C ILE A 115 15.34 12.51 8.52
N ALA A 116 15.28 12.23 7.21
CA ALA A 116 14.44 11.17 6.68
C ALA A 116 14.87 9.78 7.20
N LEU A 117 16.16 9.47 7.25
CA LEU A 117 16.62 8.21 7.83
C LEU A 117 16.30 8.11 9.33
N PHE A 118 16.40 9.22 10.05
CA PHE A 118 16.08 9.30 11.47
C PHE A 118 14.61 9.00 11.76
N ILE A 119 13.69 9.65 11.04
CA ILE A 119 12.23 9.44 11.17
C ILE A 119 11.86 7.97 10.94
N LYS A 120 12.42 7.37 9.89
CA LYS A 120 12.21 5.94 9.60
C LYS A 120 12.73 5.05 10.73
N ASN A 121 13.92 5.33 11.27
CA ASN A 121 14.49 4.56 12.37
C ASN A 121 13.62 4.63 13.64
N ILE A 122 12.97 5.77 13.93
CA ILE A 122 11.99 5.87 15.02
C ILE A 122 10.82 4.90 14.80
N GLY A 123 10.27 4.86 13.58
CA GLY A 123 9.20 3.92 13.22
C GLY A 123 9.61 2.46 13.40
N LEU A 124 10.83 2.11 12.99
CA LEU A 124 11.36 0.76 13.14
C LEU A 124 11.62 0.37 14.59
N ILE A 125 12.07 1.30 15.44
CA ILE A 125 12.20 1.09 16.88
C ILE A 125 10.83 0.85 17.52
N HIS A 126 9.82 1.64 17.15
CA HIS A 126 8.46 1.46 17.64
C HIS A 126 7.93 0.05 17.30
N TYR A 127 8.19 -0.41 16.07
CA TYR A 127 7.87 -1.77 15.67
C TYR A 127 8.69 -2.84 16.40
N GLY A 128 9.97 -2.58 16.67
CA GLY A 128 10.82 -3.45 17.48
C GLY A 128 10.28 -3.62 18.91
N LYS A 129 9.73 -2.56 19.49
CA LYS A 129 9.02 -2.62 20.79
C LYS A 129 7.77 -3.50 20.68
N TYR A 130 6.96 -3.32 19.63
CA TYR A 130 5.79 -4.17 19.36
C TYR A 130 6.15 -5.67 19.32
N LEU A 131 7.27 -6.06 18.71
CA LEU A 131 7.73 -7.46 18.67
C LEU A 131 8.13 -8.03 20.04
N LYS A 132 8.41 -7.18 21.02
CA LYS A 132 8.80 -7.58 22.38
C LYS A 132 7.62 -7.51 23.37
N THR A 133 6.75 -6.52 23.23
CA THR A 133 5.71 -6.23 24.23
C THR A 133 4.35 -6.80 23.89
N ASN A 134 4.00 -6.98 22.61
CA ASN A 134 2.68 -7.45 22.23
C ASN A 134 2.48 -8.93 22.59
N ARG A 135 1.37 -9.25 23.26
CA ARG A 135 0.92 -10.62 23.60
C ARG A 135 1.03 -11.59 22.41
N TRP A 136 0.50 -11.21 21.24
CA TRP A 136 0.53 -12.07 20.05
C TRP A 136 1.95 -12.34 19.54
N ALA A 137 2.85 -11.35 19.66
CA ALA A 137 4.24 -11.51 19.28
C ALA A 137 5.01 -12.38 20.29
N LYS A 138 4.74 -12.23 21.60
CA LYS A 138 5.30 -13.13 22.63
C LYS A 138 4.92 -14.59 22.40
N ILE A 139 3.64 -14.87 22.10
CA ILE A 139 3.16 -16.23 21.79
C ILE A 139 3.93 -16.82 20.60
N VAL A 140 4.17 -16.03 19.54
CA VAL A 140 4.88 -16.49 18.35
C VAL A 140 6.38 -16.69 18.58
N PHE A 141 7.04 -15.77 19.30
CA PHE A 141 8.51 -15.74 19.41
C PHE A 141 9.09 -16.40 20.67
N ASP A 142 8.40 -16.28 21.80
CA ASP A 142 8.83 -16.81 23.09
C ASP A 142 8.08 -18.09 23.49
N HIS A 143 6.98 -18.42 22.78
CA HIS A 143 6.17 -19.63 23.05
C HIS A 143 5.63 -19.67 24.48
N GLU A 144 5.57 -18.50 25.13
CA GLU A 144 4.99 -18.27 26.44
C GLU A 144 3.52 -17.86 26.24
N ILE A 145 2.60 -18.67 26.76
CA ILE A 145 1.19 -18.30 26.90
C ILE A 145 1.07 -17.78 28.34
N GLU A 146 1.07 -16.47 28.52
CA GLU A 146 0.64 -15.86 29.79
C GLU A 146 -0.87 -16.17 29.94
N ILE A 147 -1.19 -17.17 30.76
CA ILE A 147 -2.56 -17.54 31.15
C ILE A 147 -2.98 -16.57 32.25
N GLU A 148 -3.46 -15.38 31.87
CA GLU A 148 -4.30 -14.59 32.78
C GLU A 148 -5.72 -15.16 32.67
N GLU A 149 -6.06 -16.05 33.61
CA GLU A 149 -7.36 -16.69 33.89
C GLU A 149 -8.09 -17.37 32.71
N ASP A 150 -8.61 -18.59 32.95
CA ASP A 150 -9.27 -19.45 31.95
C ASP A 150 -10.41 -18.78 31.13
N GLN A 151 -10.93 -17.64 31.60
CA GLN A 151 -11.94 -16.82 30.92
C GLN A 151 -11.43 -16.18 29.62
N ASP A 152 -10.13 -15.85 29.54
CA ASP A 152 -9.53 -15.22 28.35
C ASP A 152 -9.41 -16.20 27.18
N ILE A 153 -9.16 -17.47 27.48
CA ILE A 153 -9.06 -18.53 26.49
C ILE A 153 -10.44 -18.82 25.89
N GLU A 154 -11.48 -18.89 26.72
CA GLU A 154 -12.87 -19.02 26.27
C GLU A 154 -13.33 -17.81 25.45
N ASN A 155 -12.94 -16.59 25.86
CA ASN A 155 -13.17 -15.36 25.08
C ASN A 155 -12.41 -15.39 23.74
N ILE A 156 -11.18 -15.92 23.68
CA ILE A 156 -10.44 -16.12 22.43
C ILE A 156 -11.15 -17.16 21.56
N TYR A 157 -11.67 -18.26 22.13
CA TYR A 157 -12.44 -19.26 21.38
C TYR A 157 -13.75 -18.71 20.82
N LEU A 158 -14.47 -17.90 21.60
CA LEU A 158 -15.66 -17.18 21.17
C LEU A 158 -15.31 -16.17 20.09
N GLU A 159 -14.27 -15.35 20.26
CA GLU A 159 -13.79 -14.43 19.22
C GLU A 159 -13.36 -15.15 17.94
N THR A 160 -12.73 -16.32 18.05
CA THR A 160 -12.17 -17.05 16.90
C THR A 160 -13.27 -17.76 16.11
N ASN A 161 -14.24 -18.38 16.80
CA ASN A 161 -15.43 -18.97 16.15
C ASN A 161 -16.43 -17.91 15.67
N GLN A 162 -16.53 -16.76 16.35
CA GLN A 162 -17.27 -15.60 15.85
C GLN A 162 -16.57 -14.98 14.64
N LYS A 163 -15.24 -14.94 14.57
CA LYS A 163 -14.51 -14.39 13.40
C LYS A 163 -14.60 -15.25 12.13
N GLU A 164 -14.86 -16.55 12.22
CA GLU A 164 -15.14 -17.37 11.03
C GLU A 164 -16.53 -17.11 10.44
N LYS A 165 -17.48 -16.64 11.26
CA LYS A 165 -18.66 -15.92 10.76
C LYS A 165 -18.29 -14.45 10.64
N GLU A 166 -17.55 -14.06 9.59
CA GLU A 166 -17.24 -12.65 9.30
C GLU A 166 -18.46 -11.80 9.65
N GLU A 167 -18.38 -10.99 10.72
CA GLU A 167 -19.51 -10.15 11.13
C GLU A 167 -19.90 -9.33 9.90
N PRO A 168 -21.15 -9.44 9.45
CA PRO A 168 -21.52 -8.91 8.16
C PRO A 168 -21.34 -7.39 8.22
N PHE A 169 -20.59 -6.85 7.26
CA PHE A 169 -20.18 -5.44 7.27
C PHE A 169 -21.42 -4.55 7.40
N THR A 170 -21.32 -3.54 8.26
CA THR A 170 -22.38 -2.52 8.31
C THR A 170 -22.29 -1.62 7.08
N LEU A 171 -23.43 -1.14 6.57
CA LEU A 171 -23.49 -0.24 5.41
C LEU A 171 -22.58 1.00 5.57
N PRO A 172 -22.45 1.64 6.75
CA PRO A 172 -21.50 2.75 6.94
C PRO A 172 -20.02 2.34 6.84
N GLN A 173 -19.63 1.14 7.31
CA GLN A 173 -18.25 0.65 7.15
C GLN A 173 -17.91 0.40 5.68
N LEU A 174 -18.88 -0.13 4.94
CA LEU A 174 -18.77 -0.35 3.51
C LEU A 174 -18.70 0.97 2.72
N CYS A 175 -19.49 1.99 3.12
CA CYS A 175 -19.40 3.36 2.62
C CYS A 175 -17.98 3.92 2.76
N LEU A 176 -17.37 3.78 3.94
CA LEU A 176 -16.03 4.28 4.22
C LEU A 176 -14.98 3.55 3.36
N ARG A 177 -15.07 2.22 3.24
CA ARG A 177 -14.18 1.42 2.39
C ARG A 177 -14.29 1.80 0.92
N LEU A 178 -15.52 1.93 0.42
CA LEU A 178 -15.81 2.34 -0.95
C LEU A 178 -15.28 3.75 -1.22
N GLY A 179 -15.50 4.69 -0.29
CA GLY A 179 -14.98 6.06 -0.38
C GLY A 179 -13.46 6.14 -0.42
N ILE A 180 -12.76 5.40 0.44
CA ILE A 180 -11.29 5.33 0.38
C ILE A 180 -10.85 4.78 -0.98
N SER A 181 -11.49 3.75 -1.50
CA SER A 181 -11.14 3.18 -2.81
C SER A 181 -11.34 4.17 -3.95
N ILE A 182 -12.47 4.87 -3.99
CA ILE A 182 -12.83 5.78 -5.07
C ILE A 182 -11.96 7.04 -5.03
N TYR A 183 -11.98 7.77 -3.92
CA TYR A 183 -11.27 9.04 -3.80
C TYR A 183 -9.76 8.83 -3.68
N GLY A 184 -9.33 7.72 -3.07
CA GLY A 184 -7.94 7.28 -3.13
C GLY A 184 -7.49 7.02 -4.56
N SER A 185 -8.32 6.36 -5.39
CA SER A 185 -7.98 6.17 -6.81
C SER A 185 -7.91 7.47 -7.61
N LEU A 186 -8.78 8.44 -7.29
CA LEU A 186 -8.80 9.77 -7.90
C LEU A 186 -7.54 10.58 -7.62
N LEU A 187 -6.90 10.36 -6.48
CA LEU A 187 -5.65 11.03 -6.13
C LEU A 187 -4.43 10.25 -6.63
N VAL A 188 -4.38 8.94 -6.36
CA VAL A 188 -3.18 8.12 -6.57
C VAL A 188 -2.90 7.85 -8.04
N PHE A 189 -3.91 7.48 -8.83
CA PHE A 189 -3.67 7.11 -10.23
C PHE A 189 -3.21 8.28 -11.11
N PRO A 190 -3.79 9.49 -11.04
CA PRO A 190 -3.30 10.62 -11.82
C PRO A 190 -1.85 11.00 -11.49
N ILE A 191 -1.48 10.97 -10.21
CA ILE A 191 -0.09 11.20 -9.77
C ILE A 191 0.82 10.09 -10.29
N PHE A 192 0.38 8.83 -10.22
CA PHE A 192 1.12 7.69 -10.77
C PHE A 192 1.36 7.87 -12.28
N MET A 193 0.33 8.22 -13.05
CA MET A 193 0.46 8.46 -14.50
C MET A 193 1.40 9.64 -14.80
N GLN A 194 1.42 10.66 -13.93
CA GLN A 194 2.31 11.82 -14.07
C GLN A 194 3.78 11.44 -13.83
N ILE A 195 4.05 10.65 -12.79
CA ILE A 195 5.40 10.15 -12.46
C ILE A 195 5.93 9.30 -13.62
N PHE A 196 5.08 8.43 -14.16
CA PHE A 196 5.42 7.54 -15.27
C PHE A 196 5.06 8.11 -16.64
N SER A 197 4.93 9.44 -16.77
CA SER A 197 4.48 10.09 -18.01
C SER A 197 5.31 9.74 -19.24
N SER A 198 6.60 9.40 -19.06
CA SER A 198 7.49 8.90 -20.12
C SER A 198 7.06 7.57 -20.72
N LEU A 199 6.40 6.69 -19.94
CA LEU A 199 5.84 5.42 -20.43
C LEU A 199 4.60 5.65 -21.32
N PHE A 200 3.98 6.84 -21.22
CA PHE A 200 2.72 7.19 -21.86
C PHE A 200 2.84 8.28 -22.94
N ALA A 201 4.07 8.56 -23.39
CA ALA A 201 4.35 9.54 -24.43
C ALA A 201 3.97 9.04 -25.84
N SER A 202 3.51 9.96 -26.69
CA SER A 202 3.27 9.75 -28.13
C SER A 202 4.55 9.41 -28.88
N ASN A 203 4.40 8.89 -30.10
CA ASN A 203 5.54 8.62 -30.99
C ASN A 203 6.37 9.89 -31.26
N ASP A 204 5.70 11.04 -31.38
CA ASP A 204 6.36 12.34 -31.60
C ASP A 204 6.84 13.01 -30.30
N LEU A 205 6.67 12.37 -29.13
CA LEU A 205 7.02 12.88 -27.79
C LEU A 205 6.36 14.20 -27.36
N GLN A 206 5.50 14.78 -28.19
CA GLN A 206 4.82 16.05 -27.92
C GLN A 206 3.59 15.91 -27.01
N ASN A 207 2.94 14.74 -26.98
CA ASN A 207 1.69 14.54 -26.25
C ASN A 207 1.79 13.38 -25.26
N VAL A 208 1.29 13.58 -24.03
CA VAL A 208 1.15 12.52 -23.02
C VAL A 208 -0.31 12.10 -22.95
N PHE A 209 -0.60 10.90 -23.45
CA PHE A 209 -1.97 10.38 -23.57
C PHE A 209 -2.67 10.22 -22.22
N ALA A 210 -1.94 9.59 -21.30
CA ALA A 210 -2.58 8.79 -20.29
C ALA A 210 -2.93 9.57 -19.01
N THR A 211 -2.27 10.69 -18.76
CA THR A 211 -2.54 11.51 -17.56
C THR A 211 -3.95 12.11 -17.62
N LYS A 212 -4.32 12.75 -18.72
CA LYS A 212 -5.65 13.36 -18.89
C LYS A 212 -6.75 12.31 -18.93
N ALA A 213 -6.53 11.23 -19.69
CA ALA A 213 -7.50 10.14 -19.81
C ALA A 213 -7.76 9.45 -18.46
N MET A 214 -6.69 9.11 -17.71
CA MET A 214 -6.83 8.44 -16.42
C MET A 214 -7.49 9.34 -15.37
N PHE A 215 -7.16 10.63 -15.37
CA PHE A 215 -7.82 11.60 -14.50
C PHE A 215 -9.34 11.69 -14.76
N ILE A 216 -9.72 11.79 -16.03
CA ILE A 216 -11.13 11.80 -16.45
C ILE A 216 -11.83 10.50 -16.05
N PHE A 217 -11.16 9.36 -16.17
CA PHE A 217 -11.69 8.06 -15.76
C PHE A 217 -11.95 7.95 -14.27
N CYS A 218 -11.01 8.46 -13.47
CA CYS A 218 -11.19 8.53 -12.04
C CYS A 218 -12.35 9.46 -11.67
N ILE A 219 -12.54 10.59 -12.36
CA ILE A 219 -13.69 11.48 -12.13
C ILE A 219 -15.00 10.77 -12.47
N TYR A 220 -15.11 10.12 -13.63
CA TYR A 220 -16.33 9.40 -14.00
C TYR A 220 -16.65 8.29 -13.00
N THR A 221 -15.64 7.53 -12.58
CA THR A 221 -15.79 6.51 -11.52
C THR A 221 -16.27 7.16 -10.23
N ALA A 222 -15.68 8.29 -9.84
CA ALA A 222 -16.12 9.00 -8.64
C ALA A 222 -17.60 9.39 -8.73
N VAL A 223 -18.01 10.06 -9.82
CA VAL A 223 -19.40 10.47 -10.02
C VAL A 223 -20.38 9.30 -9.98
N ILE A 224 -20.09 8.21 -10.69
CA ILE A 224 -20.96 7.01 -10.72
C ILE A 224 -21.08 6.43 -9.31
N TRP A 225 -19.96 6.30 -8.60
CA TRP A 225 -19.90 5.58 -7.34
C TRP A 225 -20.14 6.45 -6.09
N THR A 226 -20.23 7.77 -6.22
CA THR A 226 -20.70 8.67 -5.15
C THR A 226 -22.17 8.39 -4.79
N ILE A 227 -22.98 7.95 -5.75
CA ILE A 227 -24.40 7.60 -5.54
C ILE A 227 -24.56 6.45 -4.52
N PRO A 228 -23.96 5.25 -4.73
CA PRO A 228 -24.04 4.16 -3.75
C PRO A 228 -23.37 4.53 -2.42
N LEU A 229 -22.38 5.42 -2.41
CA LEU A 229 -21.75 5.97 -1.21
C LEU A 229 -22.78 6.64 -0.29
N PHE A 230 -23.60 7.53 -0.84
CA PHE A 230 -24.68 8.17 -0.09
C PHE A 230 -25.77 7.17 0.31
N CYS A 231 -26.12 6.23 -0.57
CA CYS A 231 -27.10 5.18 -0.23
C CYS A 231 -26.64 4.32 0.95
N PHE A 232 -25.34 4.02 1.04
CA PHE A 232 -24.76 3.27 2.16
C PHE A 232 -24.65 4.11 3.43
N TYR A 233 -24.31 5.39 3.31
CA TYR A 233 -24.22 6.29 4.46
C TYR A 233 -25.58 6.50 5.14
N PHE A 234 -26.65 6.64 4.35
CA PHE A 234 -28.00 6.88 4.85
C PHE A 234 -28.84 5.60 5.05
N ASN A 235 -28.24 4.41 4.98
CA ASN A 235 -28.92 3.11 5.10
C ASN A 235 -30.21 3.00 4.24
N GLN A 236 -30.13 3.43 2.98
CA GLN A 236 -31.30 3.44 2.10
C GLN A 236 -31.73 2.02 1.71
N PRO A 237 -33.04 1.71 1.73
CA PRO A 237 -33.54 0.42 1.25
C PRO A 237 -33.21 0.25 -0.24
N ASN A 238 -32.85 -0.97 -0.65
CA ASN A 238 -32.38 -1.32 -2.01
C ASN A 238 -30.99 -0.80 -2.41
N SER A 239 -30.14 -0.36 -1.48
CA SER A 239 -28.75 0.05 -1.77
C SER A 239 -27.95 -0.98 -2.59
N LYS A 240 -28.20 -2.28 -2.37
CA LYS A 240 -27.62 -3.40 -3.14
C LYS A 240 -27.93 -3.30 -4.65
N LYS A 241 -29.14 -2.89 -5.05
CA LYS A 241 -29.53 -2.73 -6.47
C LYS A 241 -28.79 -1.56 -7.15
N VAL A 242 -28.56 -0.46 -6.41
CA VAL A 242 -27.83 0.72 -6.90
C VAL A 242 -26.41 0.35 -7.31
N VAL A 243 -25.77 -0.56 -6.56
CA VAL A 243 -24.41 -1.06 -6.87
C VAL A 243 -24.39 -1.78 -8.21
N TYR A 244 -25.34 -2.67 -8.47
CA TYR A 244 -25.42 -3.37 -9.76
C TYR A 244 -25.63 -2.42 -10.94
N ILE A 245 -26.43 -1.35 -10.74
CA ILE A 245 -26.59 -0.29 -11.75
C ILE A 245 -25.25 0.43 -11.98
N CYS A 246 -24.50 0.74 -10.93
CA CYS A 246 -23.18 1.39 -11.06
C CYS A 246 -22.15 0.50 -11.79
N ILE A 247 -22.16 -0.81 -11.53
CA ILE A 247 -21.33 -1.78 -12.27
C ILE A 247 -21.70 -1.77 -13.76
N LEU A 248 -22.99 -1.75 -14.08
CA LEU A 248 -23.46 -1.70 -15.47
C LEU A 248 -23.01 -0.39 -16.16
N LEU A 249 -23.12 0.76 -15.48
CA LEU A 249 -22.66 2.05 -16.01
C LEU A 249 -21.14 2.05 -16.27
N GLU A 250 -20.35 1.44 -15.39
CA GLU A 250 -18.91 1.25 -15.61
C GLU A 250 -18.62 0.39 -16.84
N LEU A 251 -19.34 -0.72 -17.04
CA LEU A 251 -19.19 -1.57 -18.23
C LEU A 251 -19.53 -0.81 -19.51
N VAL A 252 -20.63 -0.05 -19.52
CA VAL A 252 -21.02 0.80 -20.66
C VAL A 252 -19.92 1.82 -20.96
N ARG A 253 -19.35 2.46 -19.94
CA ARG A 253 -18.26 3.42 -20.09
C ARG A 253 -17.01 2.78 -20.72
N ILE A 254 -16.61 1.59 -20.26
CA ILE A 254 -15.49 0.83 -20.85
C ILE A 254 -15.74 0.58 -22.35
N LEU A 255 -16.95 0.16 -22.72
CA LEU A 255 -17.33 -0.11 -24.11
C LEU A 255 -17.35 1.16 -24.99
N VAL A 256 -17.77 2.29 -24.44
CA VAL A 256 -17.74 3.57 -25.18
C VAL A 256 -16.30 4.01 -25.41
N TYR A 257 -15.45 3.91 -24.40
CA TYR A 257 -14.06 4.36 -24.51
C TYR A 257 -13.15 3.43 -25.31
N SER A 258 -13.45 2.13 -25.35
CA SER A 258 -12.69 1.18 -26.17
C SER A 258 -12.69 1.58 -27.66
N LYS A 259 -13.79 2.20 -28.15
CA LYS A 259 -13.85 2.79 -29.50
C LYS A 259 -12.82 3.91 -29.69
N THR A 260 -12.68 4.79 -28.69
CA THR A 260 -11.69 5.89 -28.72
C THR A 260 -10.26 5.35 -28.68
N LEU A 261 -9.97 4.35 -27.85
CA LEU A 261 -8.67 3.67 -27.82
C LEU A 261 -8.33 3.02 -29.17
N TYR A 262 -9.32 2.37 -29.79
CA TYR A 262 -9.16 1.76 -31.10
C TYR A 262 -8.85 2.79 -32.19
N SER A 263 -9.48 3.97 -32.15
CA SER A 263 -9.16 5.08 -33.05
C SER A 263 -7.71 5.54 -32.92
N TYR A 264 -7.21 5.69 -31.68
CA TYR A 264 -5.81 6.09 -31.45
C TYR A 264 -4.81 5.04 -31.90
N TYR A 265 -5.19 3.75 -31.83
CA TYR A 265 -4.37 2.65 -32.31
C TYR A 265 -4.26 2.65 -33.84
N ILE A 266 -5.38 2.78 -34.56
CA ILE A 266 -5.38 2.83 -36.04
C ILE A 266 -4.56 4.02 -36.55
N GLN A 267 -4.67 5.18 -35.89
CA GLN A 267 -3.97 6.39 -36.29
C GLN A 267 -2.47 6.38 -35.97
N ASN A 268 -1.95 5.33 -35.32
CA ASN A 268 -0.53 5.18 -34.94
C ASN A 268 0.06 6.38 -34.16
N ILE A 269 -0.78 7.10 -33.41
CA ILE A 269 -0.35 8.28 -32.62
C ILE A 269 0.48 7.84 -31.41
N TYR A 270 0.13 6.69 -30.83
CA TYR A 270 0.77 6.16 -29.63
C TYR A 270 1.35 4.76 -29.89
N PRO A 271 2.51 4.43 -29.29
CA PRO A 271 3.07 3.10 -29.41
C PRO A 271 2.26 2.08 -28.60
N VAL A 272 2.28 0.81 -29.01
CA VAL A 272 1.51 -0.29 -28.39
C VAL A 272 1.72 -0.38 -26.88
N ARG A 273 2.94 -0.08 -26.39
CA ARG A 273 3.28 -0.05 -24.96
C ARG A 273 2.34 0.82 -24.13
N VAL A 274 1.91 1.97 -24.67
CA VAL A 274 1.05 2.94 -23.97
C VAL A 274 -0.29 2.29 -23.65
N PHE A 275 -0.86 1.57 -24.61
CA PHE A 275 -2.12 0.88 -24.45
C PHE A 275 -2.03 -0.25 -23.41
N ILE A 276 -0.95 -1.04 -23.45
CA ILE A 276 -0.73 -2.13 -22.48
C ILE A 276 -0.63 -1.58 -21.06
N PHE A 277 0.22 -0.59 -20.83
CA PHE A 277 0.39 -0.01 -19.50
C PHE A 277 -0.87 0.70 -19.02
N PHE A 278 -1.60 1.37 -19.91
CA PHE A 278 -2.85 2.04 -19.57
C PHE A 278 -3.94 1.05 -19.15
N ILE A 279 -4.12 -0.04 -19.91
CA ILE A 279 -5.08 -1.11 -19.58
C ILE A 279 -4.70 -1.77 -18.25
N LEU A 280 -3.42 -2.04 -18.01
CA LEU A 280 -2.96 -2.59 -16.73
C LEU A 280 -3.25 -1.65 -15.55
N ALA A 281 -2.98 -0.35 -15.70
CA ALA A 281 -3.28 0.64 -14.67
C ALA A 281 -4.79 0.71 -14.37
N ASP A 282 -5.64 0.70 -15.41
CA ASP A 282 -7.09 0.72 -15.22
C ASP A 282 -7.62 -0.60 -14.62
N LEU A 283 -7.05 -1.75 -14.97
CA LEU A 283 -7.37 -3.04 -14.35
C LEU A 283 -7.06 -3.05 -12.86
N ILE A 284 -5.90 -2.54 -12.44
CA ILE A 284 -5.53 -2.43 -11.02
C ILE A 284 -6.57 -1.57 -10.27
N ARG A 285 -7.02 -0.46 -10.88
CA ARG A 285 -8.06 0.39 -10.30
C ARG A 285 -9.38 -0.37 -10.09
N TYR A 286 -9.81 -1.17 -11.06
CA TYR A 286 -11.02 -1.99 -10.90
C TYR A 286 -10.85 -3.10 -9.87
N ILE A 287 -9.66 -3.68 -9.71
CA ILE A 287 -9.40 -4.66 -8.66
C ILE A 287 -9.66 -4.05 -7.28
N PHE A 288 -9.16 -2.83 -7.01
CA PHE A 288 -9.44 -2.13 -5.75
C PHE A 288 -10.94 -1.88 -5.54
N LEU A 289 -11.65 -1.51 -6.61
CA LEU A 289 -13.08 -1.29 -6.56
C LEU A 289 -13.85 -2.59 -6.27
N LEU A 290 -13.51 -3.69 -6.95
CA LEU A 290 -14.08 -5.02 -6.74
C LEU A 290 -13.86 -5.53 -5.32
N ILE A 291 -12.66 -5.36 -4.77
CA ILE A 291 -12.34 -5.72 -3.38
C ILE A 291 -13.24 -4.95 -2.40
N SER A 292 -13.56 -3.69 -2.71
CA SER A 292 -14.39 -2.83 -1.85
C SER A 292 -15.87 -3.23 -1.87
N ILE A 293 -16.38 -3.71 -3.02
CA ILE A 293 -17.78 -4.11 -3.18
C ILE A 293 -18.04 -5.60 -2.96
N LYS A 294 -16.99 -6.43 -2.88
CA LYS A 294 -17.07 -7.88 -2.67
C LYS A 294 -18.07 -8.29 -1.56
N PRO A 295 -18.12 -7.63 -0.39
CA PRO A 295 -19.07 -8.00 0.67
C PRO A 295 -20.54 -7.91 0.24
N ILE A 296 -20.89 -6.97 -0.64
CA ILE A 296 -22.25 -6.81 -1.19
C ILE A 296 -22.59 -7.97 -2.11
N LEU A 297 -21.64 -8.35 -2.97
CA LEU A 297 -21.81 -9.42 -3.95
C LEU A 297 -21.93 -10.80 -3.30
N THR A 298 -21.32 -10.98 -2.12
CA THR A 298 -21.38 -12.23 -1.35
C THR A 298 -22.48 -12.25 -0.27
N ASN A 299 -23.35 -11.24 -0.22
CA ASN A 299 -24.40 -11.07 0.81
C ASN A 299 -23.87 -11.03 2.26
N ASN A 300 -22.61 -10.65 2.48
CA ASN A 300 -22.00 -10.49 3.81
C ASN A 300 -22.22 -9.06 4.37
N VAL A 301 -23.46 -8.57 4.31
CA VAL A 301 -23.84 -7.22 4.75
C VAL A 301 -25.02 -7.33 5.71
N SER A 302 -24.91 -6.70 6.89
CA SER A 302 -26.00 -6.65 7.87
C SER A 302 -27.05 -5.67 7.35
N ASP A 303 -28.31 -6.11 7.32
CA ASP A 303 -29.45 -5.24 6.98
C ASP A 303 -29.72 -4.21 8.08
#